data_AF-A0A542D6B0-F1
#
_entry.id   AF-A0A542D6B0-F1
#
_cell.length_a   1.000
_cell.length_b   1.000
_cell.length_c   1.000
_cell.angle_alpha   90.00
_cell.angle_beta   90.00
_cell.angle_gamma   90.00
#
_symmetry.space_group_name_H-M   'P 1'
#
loop_
_entity.id
_entity.type
_entity.pdbx_description
1 polymer ?
#
loop_
_entity_poly.entity_id
_entity_poly.type
_entity_poly.pdbx_seq_one_letter_code
_entity_poly.pdbx_strand_id
1 'polypeptide(L)'
;MKKCTGMIISLILCAHAQAESFNPNTRYPAVSLLNITAPACTTYTPLPANSVPSAENAYQIANKIWGEKEVGLYTHMYQLGEQAAKAGHLQAMYLMAILYTRKKQNIGFYDYAEFKPEEALNYLNILMQKGYSDAFYLMAQIRNTSVIKTPTPASFFLNRAMELGSPDAWMSVAQYHIERRDTPKAKPFIQCAAQNGSGRALNMLALAKNLSANTPADWEQAFSYLWRSAKKGYRTSFEEFGRFNQDYQKQQGRPYLTQEFLRRVQRLQEGLQVGTYHEDPYRRAQGKNPQKKGNPRLEYPALEKVLPLPSVPLPAWNGDMTVVMSTQDARYYREDYTLTRLNDLLGRRNDAPGGKVIIFHCINNKECQPYR
;
A
#
# COMPACT_ATOMS: atom_id res chain seq x y z
N MET A 1 35.25 -34.80 53.49
CA MET A 1 35.85 -34.15 52.29
C MET A 1 35.26 -34.77 51.04
N LYS A 2 34.99 -33.92 50.04
CA LYS A 2 34.57 -34.18 48.65
C LYS A 2 33.07 -34.42 48.40
N LYS A 3 32.49 -33.34 47.88
CA LYS A 3 31.24 -33.20 47.12
C LYS A 3 31.29 -34.05 45.83
N CYS A 4 30.15 -34.58 45.42
CA CYS A 4 29.76 -34.61 44.01
C CYS A 4 28.27 -34.24 43.92
N THR A 5 28.06 -33.04 43.41
CA THR A 5 26.81 -32.41 43.00
C THR A 5 26.16 -33.17 41.85
N GLY A 6 24.92 -33.62 42.03
CA GLY A 6 24.04 -34.07 40.95
C GLY A 6 23.36 -32.86 40.31
N MET A 7 23.81 -32.50 39.12
CA MET A 7 23.22 -31.47 38.27
C MET A 7 22.12 -32.13 37.44
N ILE A 8 20.86 -31.77 37.69
CA ILE A 8 19.72 -32.18 36.87
C ILE A 8 19.83 -31.45 35.53
N ILE A 9 20.21 -32.18 34.49
CA ILE A 9 20.16 -31.69 33.10
C ILE A 9 18.70 -31.74 32.67
N SER A 10 17.97 -30.63 32.89
CA SER A 10 16.72 -30.39 32.19
C SER A 10 17.04 -30.07 30.73
N LEU A 11 17.00 -31.09 29.87
CA LEU A 11 16.92 -30.90 28.42
C LEU A 11 15.59 -30.19 28.10
N ILE A 12 15.64 -28.86 27.99
CA ILE A 12 14.60 -28.09 27.32
C ILE A 12 14.72 -28.43 25.83
N LEU A 13 13.95 -29.42 25.39
CA LEU A 13 13.63 -29.55 23.97
C LEU A 13 12.81 -28.32 23.57
N CYS A 14 13.50 -27.29 23.06
CA CYS A 14 12.87 -26.28 22.24
C CYS A 14 12.40 -26.97 20.95
N ALA A 15 11.19 -27.55 21.01
CA ALA A 15 10.43 -27.89 19.83
C ALA A 15 10.16 -26.57 19.09
N HIS A 16 11.03 -26.25 18.13
CA HIS A 16 10.70 -25.31 17.08
C HIS A 16 9.61 -26.00 16.26
N ALA A 17 8.35 -25.83 16.68
CA ALA A 17 7.21 -26.15 15.84
C ALA A 17 7.36 -25.30 14.59
N GLN A 18 7.94 -25.88 13.53
CA GLN A 18 7.92 -25.29 12.21
C GLN A 18 6.45 -25.02 11.89
N ALA A 19 6.10 -23.75 11.77
CA ALA A 19 4.76 -23.35 11.42
C ALA A 19 4.37 -24.11 10.16
N GLU A 20 3.35 -24.96 10.25
CA GLU A 20 2.93 -25.81 9.15
C GLU A 20 2.66 -24.95 7.91
N SER A 21 3.29 -25.31 6.79
CA SER A 21 3.13 -24.59 5.53
C SER A 21 1.67 -24.67 5.08
N PHE A 22 1.09 -23.54 4.67
CA PHE A 22 -0.30 -23.51 4.21
C PHE A 22 -0.52 -24.42 2.99
N ASN A 23 -1.55 -25.26 3.05
CA ASN A 23 -1.96 -26.12 1.94
C ASN A 23 -3.33 -25.67 1.39
N PRO A 24 -3.42 -25.20 0.12
CA PRO A 24 -4.68 -24.72 -0.46
C PRO A 24 -5.76 -25.79 -0.59
N ASN A 25 -5.38 -27.09 -0.58
CA ASN A 25 -6.31 -28.21 -0.64
C ASN A 25 -6.85 -28.62 0.74
N THR A 26 -6.27 -28.10 1.82
CA THR A 26 -6.73 -28.35 3.19
C THR A 26 -7.86 -27.40 3.56
N ARG A 27 -8.92 -27.94 4.18
CA ARG A 27 -9.98 -27.14 4.78
C ARG A 27 -9.61 -26.78 6.22
N TYR A 28 -9.39 -25.49 6.46
CA TYR A 28 -9.13 -24.98 7.81
C TYR A 28 -10.43 -24.51 8.49
N PRO A 29 -10.53 -24.63 9.83
CA PRO A 29 -11.73 -24.24 10.57
C PRO A 29 -11.91 -22.72 10.63
N ALA A 30 -13.15 -22.28 10.87
CA ALA A 30 -13.45 -20.87 11.10
C ALA A 30 -12.85 -20.38 12.42
N VAL A 31 -12.35 -19.14 12.42
CA VAL A 31 -11.87 -18.45 13.62
C VAL A 31 -12.91 -17.41 14.05
N SER A 32 -13.23 -17.36 15.35
CA SER A 32 -14.07 -16.31 15.92
C SER A 32 -13.26 -15.04 16.14
N LEU A 33 -13.35 -14.10 15.18
CA LEU A 33 -12.66 -12.80 15.24
C LEU A 33 -13.14 -11.92 16.41
N LEU A 34 -14.31 -12.21 16.98
CA LEU A 34 -14.85 -11.52 18.16
C LEU A 34 -14.11 -11.84 19.44
N ASN A 35 -13.64 -13.09 19.53
CA ASN A 35 -13.10 -13.67 20.75
C ASN A 35 -11.59 -13.87 20.65
N ILE A 36 -10.98 -13.42 19.54
CA ILE A 36 -9.54 -13.48 19.40
C ILE A 36 -8.89 -12.48 20.35
N THR A 37 -7.94 -12.98 21.13
CA THR A 37 -7.10 -12.13 21.95
C THR A 37 -6.00 -11.56 21.06
N ALA A 38 -5.71 -10.26 21.18
CA ALA A 38 -4.66 -9.64 20.41
C ALA A 38 -3.33 -10.39 20.64
N PRO A 39 -2.66 -10.86 19.56
CA PRO A 39 -1.43 -11.62 19.71
C PRO A 39 -0.28 -10.71 20.18
N ALA A 40 0.83 -11.33 20.61
CA ALA A 40 2.11 -10.61 20.61
C ALA A 40 2.34 -10.06 19.20
N CYS A 41 2.71 -8.78 19.08
CA CYS A 41 2.75 -8.10 17.78
C CYS A 41 3.86 -8.65 16.87
N THR A 42 3.58 -9.75 16.17
CA THR A 42 4.51 -10.43 15.25
C THR A 42 5.08 -9.44 14.24
N THR A 43 6.39 -9.45 14.02
CA THR A 43 7.00 -8.53 13.06
C THR A 43 6.51 -8.82 11.65
N TYR A 44 5.93 -7.80 11.01
CA TYR A 44 5.53 -7.82 9.62
C TYR A 44 6.74 -8.00 8.70
N THR A 45 6.65 -8.95 7.78
CA THR A 45 7.63 -9.14 6.71
C THR A 45 6.99 -8.76 5.38
N PRO A 46 7.35 -7.61 4.76
CA PRO A 46 6.80 -7.23 3.47
C PRO A 46 7.24 -8.20 2.36
N LEU A 47 6.45 -8.25 1.29
CA LEU A 47 6.88 -8.89 0.04
C LEU A 47 8.23 -8.27 -0.40
N PRO A 48 9.25 -9.08 -0.70
CA PRO A 48 10.57 -8.56 -1.02
C PRO A 48 10.52 -7.76 -2.32
N ALA A 49 11.08 -6.56 -2.28
CA ALA A 49 11.30 -5.74 -3.47
C ALA A 49 12.29 -6.43 -4.41
N ASN A 50 12.15 -6.21 -5.72
CA ASN A 50 13.11 -6.69 -6.71
C ASN A 50 13.36 -8.22 -6.63
N SER A 51 12.33 -9.00 -6.29
CA SER A 51 12.40 -10.46 -6.12
C SER A 51 12.87 -11.21 -7.37
N VAL A 52 12.67 -10.59 -8.54
CA VAL A 52 13.16 -11.07 -9.84
C VAL A 52 13.68 -9.85 -10.62
N PRO A 53 15.00 -9.58 -10.61
CA PRO A 53 15.56 -8.34 -11.19
C PRO A 53 15.27 -8.11 -12.67
N SER A 54 15.18 -9.18 -13.47
CA SER A 54 14.82 -9.09 -14.88
C SER A 54 13.37 -8.64 -15.12
N ALA A 55 12.49 -8.82 -14.13
CA ALA A 55 11.07 -8.51 -14.21
C ALA A 55 10.64 -7.25 -13.42
N GLU A 56 11.54 -6.72 -12.59
CA GLU A 56 11.27 -5.59 -11.70
C GLU A 56 10.79 -4.34 -12.46
N ASN A 57 11.40 -4.02 -13.60
CA ASN A 57 11.00 -2.87 -14.40
C ASN A 57 9.55 -3.00 -14.92
N ALA A 58 9.15 -4.19 -15.36
CA ALA A 58 7.78 -4.45 -15.83
C ALA A 58 6.76 -4.35 -14.68
N TYR A 59 7.09 -4.90 -13.50
CA TYR A 59 6.28 -4.74 -12.30
C TYR A 59 6.07 -3.26 -11.94
N GLN A 60 7.14 -2.46 -11.95
CA GLN A 60 7.10 -1.08 -11.48
C GLN A 60 6.32 -0.16 -12.42
N ILE A 61 6.42 -0.42 -13.73
CA ILE A 61 5.56 0.24 -14.72
C ILE A 61 4.08 -0.08 -14.45
N ALA A 62 3.74 -1.37 -14.29
CA ALA A 62 2.37 -1.77 -14.02
C ALA A 62 1.84 -1.17 -12.70
N ASN A 63 2.65 -1.21 -11.64
CA ASN A 63 2.31 -0.64 -10.33
C ASN A 63 2.09 0.87 -10.41
N LYS A 64 2.90 1.59 -11.20
CA LYS A 64 2.75 3.04 -11.42
C LYS A 64 1.46 3.37 -12.19
N ILE A 65 1.22 2.72 -13.33
CA ILE A 65 -0.01 2.91 -14.13
C ILE A 65 -1.25 2.69 -13.25
N TRP A 66 -1.20 1.66 -12.40
CA TRP A 66 -2.25 1.38 -11.43
C TRP A 66 -2.38 2.46 -10.34
N GLY A 67 -1.25 2.96 -9.83
CA GLY A 67 -1.15 4.06 -8.84
C GLY A 67 -1.79 5.35 -9.31
N GLU A 68 -1.39 5.78 -10.49
CA GLU A 68 -1.80 7.04 -11.11
C GLU A 68 -3.18 6.96 -11.78
N LYS A 69 -3.81 5.77 -11.77
CA LYS A 69 -5.07 5.46 -12.46
C LYS A 69 -5.04 5.88 -13.94
N GLU A 70 -3.96 5.52 -14.63
CA GLU A 70 -3.77 5.78 -16.05
C GLU A 70 -4.61 4.81 -16.89
N VAL A 71 -5.93 5.01 -16.93
CA VAL A 71 -6.87 4.04 -17.51
C VAL A 71 -6.58 3.74 -18.98
N GLY A 72 -6.12 4.72 -19.75
CA GLY A 72 -5.71 4.53 -21.15
C GLY A 72 -4.51 3.59 -21.35
N LEU A 73 -3.79 3.26 -20.27
CA LEU A 73 -2.63 2.36 -20.28
C LEU A 73 -2.90 1.03 -19.56
N TYR A 74 -4.15 0.75 -19.15
CA TYR A 74 -4.45 -0.46 -18.38
C TYR A 74 -4.13 -1.74 -19.16
N THR A 75 -4.32 -1.79 -20.47
CA THR A 75 -3.90 -2.94 -21.27
C THR A 75 -2.41 -3.22 -21.13
N HIS A 76 -1.55 -2.20 -21.19
CA HIS A 76 -0.11 -2.35 -20.96
C HIS A 76 0.21 -2.74 -19.52
N MET A 77 -0.50 -2.18 -18.54
CA MET A 77 -0.36 -2.56 -17.14
C MET A 77 -0.63 -4.04 -16.91
N TYR A 78 -1.74 -4.58 -17.43
CA TYR A 78 -2.07 -5.99 -17.30
C TYR A 78 -1.02 -6.87 -17.97
N GLN A 79 -0.56 -6.50 -19.17
CA GLN A 79 0.45 -7.26 -19.92
C GLN A 79 1.81 -7.29 -19.22
N LEU A 80 2.34 -6.13 -18.81
CA LEU A 80 3.63 -6.03 -18.12
C LEU A 80 3.57 -6.66 -16.73
N GLY A 81 2.48 -6.44 -15.99
CA GLY A 81 2.26 -7.06 -14.69
C GLY A 81 2.17 -8.58 -14.79
N GLU A 82 1.48 -9.12 -15.79
CA GLU A 82 1.41 -10.56 -16.03
C GLU A 82 2.76 -11.14 -16.44
N GLN A 83 3.52 -10.48 -17.32
CA GLN A 83 4.88 -10.91 -17.67
C GLN A 83 5.77 -11.01 -16.43
N ALA A 84 5.72 -10.00 -15.55
CA ALA A 84 6.47 -10.02 -14.30
C ALA A 84 6.00 -11.11 -13.34
N ALA A 85 4.68 -11.30 -13.20
CA ALA A 85 4.13 -12.35 -12.34
C ALA A 85 4.48 -13.76 -12.84
N LYS A 86 4.39 -14.02 -14.14
CA LYS A 86 4.80 -15.30 -14.76
C LYS A 86 6.30 -15.57 -14.60
N ALA A 87 7.12 -14.52 -14.56
CA ALA A 87 8.56 -14.64 -14.27
C ALA A 87 8.88 -14.94 -12.79
N GLY A 88 7.87 -15.02 -11.90
CA GLY A 88 8.08 -15.30 -10.48
C GLY A 88 8.10 -14.07 -9.58
N HIS A 89 7.88 -12.86 -10.11
CA HIS A 89 7.99 -11.62 -9.32
C HIS A 89 6.87 -11.52 -8.28
N LEU A 90 7.21 -11.57 -7.00
CA LEU A 90 6.24 -11.76 -5.90
C LEU A 90 5.28 -10.57 -5.73
N GLN A 91 5.79 -9.33 -5.84
CA GLN A 91 4.92 -8.16 -5.80
C GLN A 91 4.05 -8.03 -7.05
N ALA A 92 4.50 -8.58 -8.20
CA ALA A 92 3.69 -8.60 -9.41
C ALA A 92 2.57 -9.64 -9.29
N MET A 93 2.85 -10.82 -8.76
CA MET A 93 1.82 -11.82 -8.42
C MET A 93 0.74 -11.22 -7.52
N TYR A 94 1.14 -10.48 -6.49
CA TYR A 94 0.20 -9.80 -5.60
C TYR A 94 -0.61 -8.73 -6.32
N LEU A 95 0.04 -7.86 -7.10
CA LEU A 95 -0.64 -6.84 -7.92
C LEU A 95 -1.64 -7.49 -8.89
N MET A 96 -1.24 -8.54 -9.60
CA MET A 96 -2.09 -9.24 -10.55
C MET A 96 -3.27 -9.92 -9.84
N ALA A 97 -3.09 -10.48 -8.64
CA ALA A 97 -4.21 -11.01 -7.86
C ALA A 97 -5.26 -9.94 -7.52
N ILE A 98 -4.83 -8.72 -7.16
CA ILE A 98 -5.75 -7.58 -6.97
C ILE A 98 -6.48 -7.24 -8.28
N LEU A 99 -5.73 -7.11 -9.37
CA LEU A 99 -6.26 -6.67 -10.66
C LEU A 99 -7.20 -7.69 -11.30
N TYR A 100 -6.91 -8.98 -11.16
CA TYR A 100 -7.67 -10.09 -11.75
C TYR A 100 -8.94 -10.45 -10.95
N THR A 101 -9.08 -9.96 -9.71
CA THR A 101 -10.31 -10.11 -8.92
C THR A 101 -11.23 -8.91 -9.00
N ARG A 102 -10.80 -7.83 -9.65
CA ARG A 102 -11.64 -6.66 -9.93
C ARG A 102 -12.57 -6.96 -11.10
N LYS A 103 -13.88 -6.93 -10.83
CA LYS A 103 -14.90 -6.94 -11.89
C LYS A 103 -14.95 -5.58 -12.60
N LYS A 104 -15.32 -5.61 -13.88
CA LYS A 104 -15.67 -4.42 -14.64
C LYS A 104 -16.80 -3.67 -13.90
N GLN A 105 -16.56 -2.41 -13.56
CA GLN A 105 -17.54 -1.47 -13.07
C GLN A 105 -18.28 -0.85 -14.26
N ASN A 106 -19.60 -1.03 -14.34
CA ASN A 106 -20.43 -0.44 -15.40
C ASN A 106 -20.65 1.08 -15.22
N ILE A 107 -19.58 1.84 -14.92
CA ILE A 107 -19.63 3.27 -14.59
C ILE A 107 -19.20 4.18 -15.75
N GLY A 108 -19.15 3.67 -16.99
CA GLY A 108 -19.00 4.49 -18.20
C GLY A 108 -17.93 4.01 -19.19
N PHE A 109 -17.54 4.91 -20.09
CA PHE A 109 -16.74 4.64 -21.30
C PHE A 109 -15.31 4.13 -21.07
N TYR A 110 -14.74 4.31 -19.88
CA TYR A 110 -13.32 4.07 -19.58
C TYR A 110 -13.10 3.01 -18.50
N ASP A 111 -13.91 1.95 -18.44
CA ASP A 111 -13.63 0.85 -17.50
C ASP A 111 -13.03 -0.36 -18.23
N TYR A 112 -11.74 -0.60 -18.00
CA TYR A 112 -11.01 -1.77 -18.48
C TYR A 112 -10.61 -2.65 -17.28
N ALA A 113 -10.98 -3.92 -17.34
CA ALA A 113 -10.61 -4.92 -16.36
C ALA A 113 -10.50 -6.29 -17.01
N GLU A 114 -9.43 -7.02 -16.73
CA GLU A 114 -9.29 -8.43 -17.09
C GLU A 114 -9.66 -9.30 -15.88
N PHE A 115 -10.93 -9.70 -15.77
CA PHE A 115 -11.40 -10.51 -14.64
C PHE A 115 -10.99 -11.97 -14.82
N LYS A 116 -9.98 -12.43 -14.04
CA LYS A 116 -9.33 -13.75 -14.12
C LYS A 116 -9.12 -14.36 -12.71
N PRO A 117 -10.21 -14.69 -11.99
CA PRO A 117 -10.15 -15.06 -10.56
C PRO A 117 -9.40 -16.37 -10.29
N GLU A 118 -9.31 -17.29 -11.26
CA GLU A 118 -8.57 -18.55 -11.12
C GLU A 118 -7.05 -18.31 -11.14
N GLU A 119 -6.57 -17.45 -12.04
CA GLU A 119 -5.18 -17.01 -12.09
C GLU A 119 -4.81 -16.21 -10.83
N ALA A 120 -5.72 -15.35 -10.34
CA ALA A 120 -5.53 -14.68 -9.06
C ALA A 120 -5.38 -15.68 -7.90
N LEU A 121 -6.21 -16.72 -7.85
CA LEU A 121 -6.12 -17.78 -6.85
C LEU A 121 -4.76 -18.49 -6.92
N ASN A 122 -4.28 -18.80 -8.12
CA ASN A 122 -2.97 -19.45 -8.31
C ASN A 122 -1.82 -18.60 -7.77
N TYR A 123 -1.79 -17.30 -8.08
CA TYR A 123 -0.79 -16.38 -7.54
C TYR A 123 -0.89 -16.25 -6.02
N LEU A 124 -2.10 -16.12 -5.46
CA LEU A 124 -2.30 -16.06 -4.02
C LEU A 124 -1.85 -17.34 -3.31
N ASN A 125 -2.11 -18.51 -3.88
CA ASN A 125 -1.67 -19.78 -3.32
C ASN A 125 -0.15 -19.87 -3.24
N ILE A 126 0.57 -19.43 -4.27
CA ILE A 126 2.05 -19.38 -4.26
C ILE A 126 2.54 -18.47 -3.12
N LEU A 127 1.95 -17.28 -2.97
CA LEU A 127 2.35 -16.32 -1.94
C LEU A 127 2.00 -16.82 -0.51
N MET A 128 0.83 -17.43 -0.32
CA MET A 128 0.40 -17.98 0.97
C MET A 128 1.22 -19.22 1.37
N GLN A 129 1.58 -20.09 0.42
CA GLN A 129 2.50 -21.22 0.67
C GLN A 129 3.88 -20.74 1.12
N LYS A 130 4.33 -19.57 0.64
CA LYS A 130 5.56 -18.90 1.09
C LYS A 130 5.39 -18.14 2.41
N GLY A 131 4.19 -18.09 2.98
CA GLY A 131 3.93 -17.45 4.27
C GLY A 131 3.78 -15.92 4.22
N TYR A 132 3.53 -15.32 3.06
CA TYR A 132 3.33 -13.87 3.00
C TYR A 132 1.96 -13.44 3.50
N SER A 133 1.94 -12.66 4.58
CA SER A 133 0.73 -12.23 5.29
C SER A 133 -0.24 -11.44 4.41
N ASP A 134 0.28 -10.66 3.45
CA ASP A 134 -0.52 -9.81 2.57
C ASP A 134 -1.41 -10.65 1.64
N ALA A 135 -0.93 -11.82 1.21
CA ALA A 135 -1.71 -12.75 0.41
C ALA A 135 -2.85 -13.39 1.21
N PHE A 136 -2.61 -13.74 2.48
CA PHE A 136 -3.68 -14.18 3.38
C PHE A 136 -4.72 -13.09 3.61
N TYR A 137 -4.28 -11.85 3.83
CA TYR A 137 -5.19 -10.71 4.00
C TYR A 137 -6.05 -10.46 2.75
N LEU A 138 -5.42 -10.41 1.57
CA LEU A 138 -6.12 -10.23 0.30
C LEU A 138 -7.10 -11.39 0.02
N MET A 139 -6.71 -12.64 0.30
CA MET A 139 -7.61 -13.78 0.21
C MET A 139 -8.82 -13.63 1.12
N ALA A 140 -8.65 -13.18 2.37
CA ALA A 140 -9.76 -12.92 3.28
C ALA A 140 -10.76 -11.89 2.71
N GLN A 141 -10.26 -10.81 2.11
CA GLN A 141 -11.09 -9.78 1.46
C GLN A 141 -11.85 -10.35 0.26
N ILE A 142 -11.16 -11.04 -0.66
CA ILE A 142 -11.77 -11.63 -1.85
C ILE A 142 -12.84 -12.65 -1.47
N ARG A 143 -12.58 -13.49 -0.46
CA ARG A 143 -13.52 -14.49 0.06
C ARG A 143 -14.79 -13.87 0.63
N ASN A 144 -14.68 -12.76 1.35
CA ASN A 144 -15.86 -12.03 1.87
C ASN A 144 -16.76 -11.50 0.74
N THR A 145 -16.20 -11.19 -0.43
CA THR A 145 -16.98 -10.75 -1.61
C THR A 145 -17.47 -11.91 -2.49
N SER A 146 -17.17 -13.16 -2.12
CA SER A 146 -17.51 -14.37 -2.89
C SER A 146 -16.94 -14.43 -4.32
N VAL A 147 -15.93 -13.62 -4.64
CA VAL A 147 -15.27 -13.62 -5.95
C VAL A 147 -14.46 -14.90 -6.19
N ILE A 148 -13.77 -15.39 -5.16
CA ILE A 148 -13.09 -16.69 -5.15
C ILE A 148 -13.81 -17.60 -4.13
N LYS A 149 -14.07 -18.84 -4.52
CA LYS A 149 -14.65 -19.86 -3.64
C LYS A 149 -13.59 -20.86 -3.19
N THR A 150 -13.46 -21.06 -1.87
CA THR A 150 -12.60 -22.08 -1.24
C THR A 150 -13.40 -22.78 -0.13
N PRO A 151 -12.98 -23.97 0.35
CA PRO A 151 -13.59 -24.61 1.52
C PRO A 151 -13.23 -23.90 2.84
N THR A 152 -12.12 -23.16 2.86
CA THR A 152 -11.61 -22.42 4.02
C THR A 152 -12.31 -21.05 4.16
N PRO A 153 -12.80 -20.69 5.35
CA PRO A 153 -13.53 -19.44 5.57
C PRO A 153 -12.60 -18.22 5.58
N ALA A 154 -13.15 -17.04 5.28
CA ALA A 154 -12.40 -15.77 5.29
C ALA A 154 -11.75 -15.45 6.65
N SER A 155 -12.42 -15.82 7.75
CA SER A 155 -11.90 -15.56 9.11
C SER A 155 -10.61 -16.32 9.43
N PHE A 156 -10.41 -17.51 8.84
CA PHE A 156 -9.12 -18.21 8.95
C PHE A 156 -8.01 -17.41 8.28
N PHE A 157 -8.23 -16.99 7.02
CA PHE A 157 -7.22 -16.23 6.28
C PHE A 157 -6.87 -14.92 6.98
N LEU A 158 -7.88 -14.20 7.52
CA LEU A 158 -7.64 -12.98 8.28
C LEU A 158 -6.85 -13.25 9.57
N ASN A 159 -7.20 -14.31 10.31
CA ASN A 159 -6.43 -14.71 11.48
C ASN A 159 -4.98 -15.04 11.14
N ARG A 160 -4.77 -15.84 10.08
CA ARG A 160 -3.43 -16.24 9.65
C ARG A 160 -2.60 -15.03 9.20
N ALA A 161 -3.21 -14.05 8.53
CA ALA A 161 -2.54 -12.80 8.20
C ALA A 161 -2.06 -12.04 9.46
N MET A 162 -2.87 -12.01 10.53
CA MET A 162 -2.48 -11.39 11.81
C MET A 162 -1.36 -12.15 12.53
N GLU A 163 -1.42 -13.49 12.56
CA GLU A 163 -0.36 -14.32 13.14
C GLU A 163 0.99 -14.09 12.46
N LEU A 164 0.96 -13.80 11.15
CA LEU A 164 2.12 -13.47 10.32
C LEU A 164 2.45 -11.96 10.30
N GLY A 165 1.78 -11.16 11.15
CA GLY A 165 2.13 -9.76 11.39
C GLY A 165 1.50 -8.73 10.44
N SER A 166 0.51 -9.08 9.61
CA SER A 166 -0.12 -8.12 8.67
C SER A 166 -0.74 -6.92 9.42
N PRO A 167 -0.26 -5.69 9.16
CA PRO A 167 -0.83 -4.49 9.78
C PRO A 167 -2.28 -4.25 9.38
N ASP A 168 -2.63 -4.56 8.12
CA ASP A 168 -3.99 -4.40 7.61
C ASP A 168 -4.96 -5.41 8.23
N ALA A 169 -4.49 -6.64 8.49
CA ALA A 169 -5.31 -7.65 9.16
C ALA A 169 -5.68 -7.25 10.60
N TRP A 170 -4.70 -6.75 11.37
CA TRP A 170 -4.98 -6.20 12.69
C TRP A 170 -5.90 -4.99 12.63
N MET A 171 -5.72 -4.10 11.66
CA MET A 171 -6.62 -2.96 11.47
C MET A 171 -8.05 -3.38 11.13
N SER A 172 -8.23 -4.45 10.35
CA SER A 172 -9.56 -5.01 10.06
C SER A 172 -10.24 -5.57 11.31
N VAL A 173 -9.51 -6.27 12.20
CA VAL A 173 -10.09 -6.75 13.47
C VAL A 173 -10.34 -5.60 14.44
N ALA A 174 -9.44 -4.63 14.53
CA ALA A 174 -9.65 -3.41 15.31
C ALA A 174 -10.93 -2.68 14.87
N GLN A 175 -11.14 -2.53 13.56
CA GLN A 175 -12.33 -1.90 13.00
C GLN A 175 -13.61 -2.62 13.44
N TYR A 176 -13.61 -3.95 13.45
CA TYR A 176 -14.77 -4.74 13.86
C TYR A 176 -15.16 -4.52 15.34
N HIS A 177 -14.18 -4.30 16.22
CA HIS A 177 -14.41 -3.91 17.62
C HIS A 177 -14.87 -2.45 17.75
N ILE A 178 -14.31 -1.53 16.96
CA ILE A 178 -14.71 -0.11 16.94
C ILE A 178 -16.18 0.05 16.53
N GLU A 179 -16.61 -0.66 15.49
CA GLU A 179 -18.01 -0.63 15.02
C GLU A 179 -18.99 -1.11 16.09
N ARG A 180 -18.53 -1.96 17.01
CA ARG A 180 -19.28 -2.44 18.18
C ARG A 180 -19.11 -1.57 19.41
N ARG A 181 -18.40 -0.44 19.29
CA ARG A 181 -18.07 0.46 20.39
C ARG A 181 -17.23 -0.19 21.51
N ASP A 182 -16.49 -1.25 21.18
CA ASP A 182 -15.56 -1.95 22.08
C ASP A 182 -14.12 -1.46 21.84
N THR A 183 -13.91 -0.16 22.01
CA THR A 183 -12.59 0.49 21.85
C THR A 183 -11.49 -0.15 22.71
N PRO A 184 -11.74 -0.59 23.97
CA PRO A 184 -10.74 -1.29 24.76
C PRO A 184 -10.19 -2.54 24.07
N LYS A 185 -11.05 -3.36 23.42
CA LYS A 185 -10.57 -4.51 22.65
C LYS A 185 -9.91 -4.15 21.33
N ALA A 186 -10.30 -3.04 20.69
CA ALA A 186 -9.66 -2.59 19.45
C ALA A 186 -8.22 -2.12 19.67
N LYS A 187 -7.95 -1.45 20.80
CA LYS A 187 -6.67 -0.78 21.11
C LYS A 187 -5.43 -1.65 20.90
N PRO A 188 -5.31 -2.88 21.42
CA PRO A 188 -4.10 -3.68 21.23
C PRO A 188 -3.84 -4.04 19.76
N PHE A 189 -4.88 -4.26 18.95
CA PHE A 189 -4.72 -4.50 17.51
C PHE A 189 -4.21 -3.25 16.78
N ILE A 190 -4.74 -2.06 17.12
CA ILE A 190 -4.25 -0.78 16.59
C ILE A 190 -2.77 -0.59 16.96
N GLN A 191 -2.39 -0.94 18.18
CA GLN A 191 -1.00 -0.84 18.63
C GLN A 191 -0.08 -1.77 17.84
N CYS A 192 -0.45 -3.03 17.62
CA CYS A 192 0.34 -3.94 16.79
C CYS A 192 0.46 -3.48 15.34
N ALA A 193 -0.63 -3.00 14.75
CA ALA A 193 -0.62 -2.43 13.40
C ALA A 193 0.29 -1.20 13.30
N ALA A 194 0.26 -0.31 14.30
CA ALA A 194 1.10 0.89 14.33
C ALA A 194 2.58 0.56 14.56
N GLN A 195 2.88 -0.44 15.40
CA GLN A 195 4.24 -0.95 15.59
C GLN A 195 4.82 -1.49 14.28
N ASN A 196 3.99 -2.13 13.46
CA ASN A 196 4.37 -2.66 12.15
C ASN A 196 4.13 -1.66 11.00
N GLY A 197 4.03 -0.37 11.31
CA GLY A 197 4.09 0.69 10.31
C GLY A 197 2.79 0.96 9.53
N SER A 198 1.63 0.50 9.99
CA SER A 198 0.36 0.93 9.42
C SER A 198 0.16 2.45 9.61
N GLY A 199 0.16 3.21 8.51
CA GLY A 199 -0.13 4.64 8.54
C GLY A 199 -1.51 4.92 9.15
N ARG A 200 -2.54 4.17 8.75
CA ARG A 200 -3.88 4.30 9.33
C ARG A 200 -3.89 4.12 10.85
N ALA A 201 -3.21 3.09 11.36
CA ALA A 201 -3.12 2.84 12.79
C ALA A 201 -2.38 3.96 13.53
N LEU A 202 -1.24 4.41 12.99
CA LEU A 202 -0.47 5.53 13.51
C LEU A 202 -1.30 6.81 13.56
N ASN A 203 -2.07 7.11 12.51
CA ASN A 203 -2.99 8.24 12.50
C ASN A 203 -4.04 8.12 13.60
N MET A 204 -4.63 6.94 13.80
CA MET A 204 -5.62 6.74 14.87
C MET A 204 -5.02 6.94 16.27
N LEU A 205 -3.79 6.48 16.50
CA LEU A 205 -3.08 6.76 17.75
C LEU A 205 -2.76 8.25 17.91
N ALA A 206 -2.39 8.94 16.82
CA ALA A 206 -2.16 10.38 16.81
C ALA A 206 -3.43 11.14 17.22
N LEU A 207 -4.57 10.80 16.62
CA LEU A 207 -5.88 11.39 16.91
C LEU A 207 -6.28 11.21 18.38
N ALA A 208 -6.20 9.98 18.88
CA ALA A 208 -6.52 9.68 20.27
C ALA A 208 -5.63 10.48 21.22
N LYS A 209 -4.32 10.57 20.91
CA LYS A 209 -3.38 11.32 21.73
C LYS A 209 -3.64 12.82 21.70
N ASN A 210 -3.92 13.39 20.53
CA ASN A 210 -4.27 14.81 20.34
C ASN A 210 -5.50 15.21 21.15
N LEU A 211 -6.55 14.38 21.12
CA LEU A 211 -7.79 14.63 21.86
C LEU A 211 -7.60 14.65 23.39
N SER A 212 -6.65 13.86 23.90
CA SER A 212 -6.35 13.79 25.34
C SER A 212 -5.12 14.62 25.74
N ALA A 213 -4.53 15.39 24.82
CA ALA A 213 -3.27 16.07 25.07
C ALA A 213 -3.49 17.29 25.97
N ASN A 214 -2.72 17.36 27.06
CA ASN A 214 -2.76 18.47 28.01
C ASN A 214 -1.36 18.99 28.37
N THR A 215 -0.32 18.19 28.12
CA THR A 215 1.08 18.56 28.37
C THR A 215 1.87 18.68 27.07
N PRO A 216 2.98 19.44 27.02
CA PRO A 216 3.85 19.49 25.85
C PRO A 216 4.29 18.10 25.35
N ALA A 217 4.60 17.17 26.26
CA ALA A 217 4.98 15.80 25.92
C ALA A 217 3.84 15.02 25.25
N ASP A 218 2.58 15.28 25.63
CA ASP A 218 1.43 14.65 24.97
C ASP A 218 1.31 15.10 23.51
N TRP A 219 1.47 16.39 23.28
CA TRP A 219 1.43 17.00 21.95
C TRP A 219 2.57 16.51 21.07
N GLU A 220 3.80 16.47 21.58
CA GLU A 220 4.95 15.91 20.88
C GLU A 220 4.71 14.45 20.47
N GLN A 221 4.12 13.65 21.36
CA GLN A 221 3.77 12.27 21.04
C GLN A 221 2.68 12.18 19.95
N ALA A 222 1.67 13.06 20.00
CA ALA A 222 0.62 13.13 18.98
C ALA A 222 1.20 13.49 17.60
N PHE A 223 2.04 14.53 17.52
CA PHE A 223 2.74 14.93 16.29
C PHE A 223 3.71 13.85 15.81
N SER A 224 4.38 13.13 16.71
CA SER A 224 5.27 12.02 16.36
C SER A 224 4.53 10.87 15.67
N TYR A 225 3.37 10.45 16.22
CA TYR A 225 2.54 9.46 15.56
C TYR A 225 2.03 9.94 14.20
N LEU A 226 1.58 11.20 14.13
CA LEU A 226 1.07 11.78 12.89
C LEU A 226 2.14 11.83 11.80
N TRP A 227 3.35 12.24 12.18
CA TRP A 227 4.51 12.31 11.30
C TRP A 227 4.94 10.93 10.81
N ARG A 228 5.00 9.92 11.69
CA ARG A 228 5.29 8.53 11.30
C ARG A 228 4.23 7.96 10.36
N SER A 229 2.96 8.35 10.54
CA SER A 229 1.89 8.00 9.62
C SER A 229 2.06 8.64 8.24
N ALA A 230 2.44 9.92 8.21
CA ALA A 230 2.74 10.65 6.98
C ALA A 230 3.93 10.03 6.21
N LYS A 231 4.96 9.53 6.91
CA LYS A 231 6.05 8.74 6.29
C LYS A 231 5.56 7.53 5.51
N LYS A 232 4.44 6.96 5.92
CA LYS A 232 3.79 5.80 5.30
C LYS A 232 2.82 6.16 4.19
N GLY A 233 2.85 7.42 3.71
CA GLY A 233 2.01 7.86 2.61
C GLY A 233 0.52 7.96 2.96
N TYR A 234 0.17 7.89 4.25
CA TYR A 234 -1.24 7.96 4.65
C TYR A 234 -1.75 9.40 4.51
N ARG A 235 -2.38 9.67 3.36
CA ARG A 235 -2.84 11.00 2.92
C ARG A 235 -3.61 11.78 4.00
N THR A 236 -4.49 11.11 4.74
CA THR A 236 -5.25 11.77 5.81
C THR A 236 -4.35 12.34 6.90
N SER A 237 -3.19 11.75 7.19
CA SER A 237 -2.27 12.34 8.17
C SER A 237 -1.67 13.68 7.71
N PHE A 238 -1.55 13.90 6.39
CA PHE A 238 -1.16 15.21 5.88
C PHE A 238 -2.24 16.27 6.13
N GLU A 239 -3.51 15.90 5.92
CA GLU A 239 -4.67 16.77 6.18
C GLU A 239 -4.77 17.17 7.67
N GLU A 240 -4.34 16.27 8.56
CA GLU A 240 -4.47 16.44 10.01
C GLU A 240 -3.43 17.38 10.64
N PHE A 241 -2.29 17.64 10.00
CA PHE A 241 -1.26 18.53 10.57
C PHE A 241 -1.79 19.94 10.85
N GLY A 242 -2.60 20.48 9.94
CA GLY A 242 -3.20 21.80 10.11
C GLY A 242 -4.14 21.83 11.32
N ARG A 243 -4.98 20.81 11.48
CA ARG A 243 -5.91 20.70 12.61
C ARG A 243 -5.16 20.53 13.94
N PHE A 244 -4.17 19.64 14.00
CA PHE A 244 -3.36 19.43 15.21
C PHE A 244 -2.64 20.73 15.62
N ASN A 245 -2.14 21.49 14.64
CA ASN A 245 -1.48 22.77 14.91
C ASN A 245 -2.45 23.81 15.50
N GLN A 246 -3.69 23.84 15.01
CA GLN A 246 -4.74 24.71 15.54
C GLN A 246 -5.16 24.30 16.95
N ASP A 247 -5.32 23.00 17.22
CA ASP A 247 -5.69 22.50 18.55
C ASP A 247 -4.58 22.82 19.57
N TYR A 248 -3.32 22.58 19.20
CA TYR A 248 -2.16 22.96 20.00
C TYR A 248 -2.15 24.47 20.27
N GLN A 249 -2.35 25.30 19.23
CA GLN A 249 -2.34 26.76 19.37
C GLN A 249 -3.43 27.26 20.31
N LYS A 250 -4.63 26.67 20.27
CA LYS A 250 -5.73 27.03 21.20
C LYS A 250 -5.36 26.78 22.65
N GLN A 251 -4.64 25.70 22.95
CA GLN A 251 -4.26 25.38 24.32
C GLN A 251 -2.97 26.06 24.79
N GLN A 252 -1.98 26.19 23.90
CA GLN A 252 -0.62 26.63 24.24
C GLN A 252 -0.35 28.10 23.86
N GLY A 253 -1.32 28.78 23.24
CA GLY A 253 -1.24 30.19 22.83
C GLY A 253 -0.31 30.47 21.64
N ARG A 254 0.34 29.45 21.07
CA ARG A 254 1.26 29.57 19.92
C ARG A 254 1.20 28.31 19.06
N PRO A 255 1.45 28.40 17.75
CA PRO A 255 1.50 27.21 16.90
C PRO A 255 2.72 26.34 17.22
N TYR A 256 2.56 25.02 17.03
CA TYR A 256 3.66 24.05 17.10
C TYR A 256 4.47 24.02 15.79
N LEU A 257 3.77 24.15 14.66
CA LEU A 257 4.31 24.09 13.31
C LEU A 257 4.28 25.48 12.65
N THR A 258 5.33 25.80 11.91
CA THR A 258 5.42 27.05 11.14
C THR A 258 4.53 26.99 9.89
N GLN A 259 4.21 28.16 9.33
CA GLN A 259 3.46 28.23 8.07
C GLN A 259 4.22 27.57 6.89
N GLU A 260 5.55 27.65 6.89
CA GLU A 260 6.38 26.95 5.90
C GLU A 260 6.24 25.43 6.06
N PHE A 261 6.26 24.89 7.29
CA PHE A 261 6.04 23.46 7.52
C PHE A 261 4.71 23.01 6.90
N LEU A 262 3.62 23.74 7.17
CA LEU A 262 2.29 23.42 6.65
C LEU A 262 2.22 23.52 5.12
N ARG A 263 2.91 24.48 4.48
CA ARG A 263 3.02 24.55 3.01
C ARG A 263 3.72 23.33 2.42
N ARG A 264 4.78 22.83 3.08
CA ARG A 264 5.48 21.61 2.65
C ARG A 264 4.63 20.34 2.84
N VAL A 265 3.84 20.28 3.91
CA VAL A 265 2.83 19.22 4.13
C VAL A 265 1.84 19.19 2.97
N GLN A 266 1.25 20.33 2.61
CA GLN A 266 0.31 20.43 1.49
C GLN A 266 0.93 19.95 0.19
N ARG A 267 2.18 20.35 -0.08
CA ARG A 267 2.90 19.94 -1.28
C ARG A 267 3.05 18.41 -1.38
N LEU A 268 3.43 17.73 -0.30
CA LEU A 268 3.54 16.27 -0.28
C LEU A 268 2.18 15.57 -0.35
N GLN A 269 1.13 16.19 0.20
CA GLN A 269 -0.24 15.71 0.08
C GLN A 269 -0.74 15.73 -1.37
N GLU A 270 -0.43 16.78 -2.14
CA GLU A 270 -0.77 16.87 -3.57
C GLU A 270 -0.23 15.67 -4.36
N GLY A 271 1.00 15.25 -4.05
CA GLY A 271 1.61 14.07 -4.65
C GLY A 271 0.86 12.75 -4.40
N LEU A 272 0.06 12.68 -3.34
CA LEU A 272 -0.76 11.51 -2.99
C LEU A 272 -2.18 11.56 -3.57
N GLN A 273 -2.61 12.71 -4.10
CA GLN A 273 -3.99 12.94 -4.51
C GLN A 273 -4.26 12.39 -5.91
N VAL A 274 -5.17 11.43 -6.00
CA VAL A 274 -5.47 10.78 -7.29
C VAL A 274 -6.28 11.70 -8.19
N GLY A 275 -5.93 11.72 -9.48
CA GLY A 275 -6.65 12.49 -10.50
C GLY A 275 -6.30 13.98 -10.53
N THR A 276 -5.45 14.45 -9.63
CA THR A 276 -4.85 15.79 -9.70
C THR A 276 -3.45 15.71 -10.27
N TYR A 277 -3.06 16.80 -10.93
CA TYR A 277 -1.68 17.01 -11.32
C TYR A 277 -1.01 17.97 -10.36
N HIS A 278 0.27 17.74 -10.11
CA HIS A 278 1.14 18.65 -9.38
C HIS A 278 2.38 18.92 -10.21
N GLU A 279 2.94 20.11 -10.03
CA GLU A 279 4.19 20.45 -10.70
C GLU A 279 5.36 19.66 -10.12
N ASP A 280 6.40 19.38 -10.89
CA ASP A 280 7.61 18.71 -10.42
C ASP A 280 8.85 19.55 -10.79
N PRO A 281 9.52 20.16 -9.79
CA PRO A 281 10.66 21.04 -10.05
C PRO A 281 11.84 20.32 -10.73
N TYR A 282 12.04 19.03 -10.45
CA TYR A 282 13.09 18.24 -11.08
C TYR A 282 12.84 18.12 -12.59
N ARG A 283 11.61 17.83 -13.01
CA ARG A 283 11.24 17.78 -14.44
C ARG A 283 11.37 19.13 -15.13
N ARG A 284 10.92 20.20 -14.47
CA ARG A 284 11.07 21.57 -14.98
C ARG A 284 12.53 21.89 -15.26
N ALA A 285 13.42 21.57 -14.32
CA ALA A 285 14.86 21.79 -14.48
C ALA A 285 15.48 20.97 -15.62
N GLN A 286 14.87 19.85 -16.01
CA GLN A 286 15.26 19.03 -17.15
C GLN A 286 14.62 19.47 -18.48
N GLY A 287 13.88 20.59 -18.51
CA GLY A 287 13.15 21.05 -19.69
C GLY A 287 11.97 20.14 -20.09
N LYS A 288 11.51 19.26 -19.20
CA LYS A 288 10.37 18.36 -19.43
C LYS A 288 9.08 19.00 -18.94
N ASN A 289 7.93 18.51 -19.43
CA ASN A 289 6.62 18.88 -18.88
C ASN A 289 6.63 18.64 -17.36
N PRO A 290 6.44 19.70 -16.52
CA PRO A 290 6.56 19.58 -15.08
C PRO A 290 5.36 18.86 -14.45
N GLN A 291 4.24 18.70 -15.15
CA GLN A 291 3.04 18.09 -14.59
C GLN A 291 3.26 16.59 -14.34
N LYS A 292 2.98 16.15 -13.12
CA LYS A 292 2.94 14.74 -12.69
C LYS A 292 1.58 14.45 -12.07
N LYS A 293 1.06 13.23 -12.28
CA LYS A 293 -0.15 12.80 -11.58
C LYS A 293 0.18 12.40 -10.14
N GLY A 294 -0.74 12.68 -9.24
CA GLY A 294 -0.65 12.15 -7.89
C GLY A 294 -0.89 10.64 -7.86
N ASN A 295 -0.23 9.98 -6.92
CA ASN A 295 -0.24 8.54 -6.74
C ASN A 295 -0.39 8.21 -5.25
N PRO A 296 -1.47 7.55 -4.81
CA PRO A 296 -1.76 7.34 -3.40
C PRO A 296 -0.88 6.22 -2.80
N ARG A 297 -0.04 5.59 -3.61
CA ARG A 297 0.90 4.52 -3.21
C ARG A 297 2.29 5.04 -2.86
N LEU A 298 2.54 6.35 -2.97
CA LEU A 298 3.85 6.89 -2.59
C LEU A 298 4.05 6.80 -1.08
N GLU A 299 5.24 6.38 -0.67
CA GLU A 299 5.73 6.49 0.70
C GLU A 299 6.83 7.56 0.79
N TYR A 300 7.01 8.11 1.97
CA TYR A 300 8.00 9.14 2.26
C TYR A 300 8.93 8.70 3.41
N PRO A 301 9.72 7.62 3.22
CA PRO A 301 10.57 7.05 4.27
C PRO A 301 11.66 7.99 4.77
N ALA A 302 12.01 9.03 4.01
CA ALA A 302 13.01 10.04 4.39
C ALA A 302 12.39 11.43 4.64
N LEU A 303 11.13 11.48 5.13
CA LEU A 303 10.36 12.71 5.36
C LEU A 303 11.10 13.77 6.17
N GLU A 304 11.96 13.38 7.11
CA GLU A 304 12.81 14.25 7.92
C GLU A 304 13.73 15.16 7.10
N LYS A 305 14.05 14.79 5.85
CA LYS A 305 14.87 15.61 4.96
C LYS A 305 14.16 16.88 4.47
N VAL A 306 12.85 16.98 4.67
CA VAL A 306 12.02 18.13 4.23
C VAL A 306 11.14 18.65 5.35
N LEU A 307 10.60 17.74 6.17
CA LEU A 307 9.70 17.99 7.28
C LEU A 307 10.23 17.36 8.57
N PRO A 308 11.40 17.77 9.10
CA PRO A 308 11.77 17.38 10.45
C PRO A 308 10.78 18.01 11.45
N LEU A 309 10.37 17.25 12.46
CA LEU A 309 9.58 17.82 13.57
C LEU A 309 10.39 18.92 14.31
N PRO A 310 9.71 19.87 14.99
CA PRO A 310 10.36 20.98 15.69
C PRO A 310 11.51 20.60 16.64
N SER A 311 12.31 21.63 16.95
CA SER A 311 13.72 21.68 17.43
C SER A 311 14.79 21.64 16.34
N VAL A 312 14.45 21.13 15.15
CA VAL A 312 15.33 21.15 13.97
C VAL A 312 14.81 22.20 12.97
N PRO A 313 15.66 23.15 12.51
CA PRO A 313 15.28 24.09 11.46
C PRO A 313 14.88 23.36 10.16
N LEU A 314 13.91 23.90 9.45
CA LEU A 314 13.51 23.35 8.15
C LEU A 314 14.68 23.48 7.15
N PRO A 315 15.14 22.39 6.53
CA PRO A 315 16.23 22.45 5.55
C PRO A 315 15.78 23.19 4.29
N ALA A 316 16.74 23.68 3.51
CA ALA A 316 16.45 24.24 2.18
C ALA A 316 15.79 23.17 1.31
N TRP A 317 14.67 23.50 0.68
CA TRP A 317 13.92 22.59 -0.17
C TRP A 317 13.28 23.34 -1.32
N ASN A 318 13.50 22.85 -2.53
CA ASN A 318 13.00 23.46 -3.77
C ASN A 318 11.63 22.89 -4.21
N GLY A 319 10.98 22.08 -3.36
CA GLY A 319 9.72 21.43 -3.68
C GLY A 319 9.84 20.07 -4.40
N ASP A 320 11.07 19.56 -4.63
CA ASP A 320 11.28 18.21 -5.17
C ASP A 320 10.92 17.14 -4.13
N MET A 321 9.81 16.45 -4.32
CA MET A 321 9.32 15.43 -3.38
C MET A 321 10.14 14.13 -3.42
N THR A 322 10.94 13.90 -4.47
CA THR A 322 11.72 12.67 -4.58
C THR A 322 12.80 12.55 -3.51
N VAL A 323 13.19 13.67 -2.89
CA VAL A 323 14.19 13.70 -1.81
C VAL A 323 13.72 12.98 -0.53
N VAL A 324 12.40 12.86 -0.32
CA VAL A 324 11.81 12.14 0.82
C VAL A 324 11.42 10.69 0.50
N MET A 325 11.54 10.28 -0.76
CA MET A 325 11.26 8.92 -1.22
C MET A 325 12.46 7.98 -1.01
N SER A 326 12.25 6.68 -1.16
CA SER A 326 13.38 5.74 -1.32
C SER A 326 14.09 6.02 -2.65
N THR A 327 15.37 5.61 -2.79
CA THR A 327 16.11 5.75 -4.05
C THR A 327 15.39 5.08 -5.21
N GLN A 328 14.77 3.93 -4.95
CA GLN A 328 14.07 3.16 -5.97
C GLN A 328 12.76 3.84 -6.40
N ASP A 329 11.97 4.31 -5.44
CA ASP A 329 10.71 5.02 -5.73
C ASP A 329 10.97 6.36 -6.41
N ALA A 330 12.00 7.09 -5.98
CA ALA A 330 12.43 8.33 -6.62
C ALA A 330 12.77 8.13 -8.10
N ARG A 331 13.47 7.03 -8.43
CA ARG A 331 13.75 6.66 -9.82
C ARG A 331 12.45 6.41 -10.58
N TYR A 332 11.57 5.53 -10.10
CA TYR A 332 10.33 5.19 -10.81
C TYR A 332 9.34 6.34 -10.92
N TYR A 333 9.27 7.20 -9.90
CA TYR A 333 8.49 8.42 -9.93
C TYR A 333 8.95 9.33 -11.10
N ARG A 334 10.27 9.53 -11.24
CA ARG A 334 10.87 10.37 -12.30
C ARG A 334 10.75 9.77 -13.70
N GLU A 335 10.72 8.45 -13.84
CA GLU A 335 10.56 7.80 -15.15
C GLU A 335 9.23 8.17 -15.82
N ASP A 336 9.27 8.36 -17.15
CA ASP A 336 8.10 8.56 -18.00
C ASP A 336 7.89 7.35 -18.90
N TYR A 337 6.64 7.04 -19.18
CA TYR A 337 6.26 5.92 -20.03
C TYR A 337 5.41 6.43 -21.19
N THR A 338 6.06 6.58 -22.35
CA THR A 338 5.34 6.86 -23.60
C THR A 338 4.75 5.57 -24.13
N LEU A 339 3.66 5.68 -24.91
CA LEU A 339 3.03 4.51 -25.55
C LEU A 339 4.04 3.74 -26.41
N THR A 340 4.91 4.44 -27.14
CA THR A 340 6.01 3.83 -27.90
C THR A 340 6.93 3.00 -27.02
N ARG A 341 7.43 3.55 -25.90
CA ARG A 341 8.31 2.83 -24.98
C ARG A 341 7.63 1.59 -24.39
N LEU A 342 6.33 1.70 -24.07
CA LEU A 342 5.55 0.57 -23.54
C LEU A 342 5.36 -0.53 -24.59
N ASN A 343 5.08 -0.17 -25.85
CA ASN A 343 4.99 -1.13 -26.95
C ASN A 343 6.32 -1.82 -27.21
N ASP A 344 7.43 -1.08 -27.21
CA ASP A 344 8.78 -1.64 -27.38
C ASP A 344 9.12 -2.66 -26.28
N LEU A 345 8.79 -2.36 -25.01
CA LEU A 345 8.97 -3.28 -23.88
C LEU A 345 8.15 -4.56 -24.03
N LEU A 346 7.02 -4.51 -24.72
CA LEU A 346 6.17 -5.67 -25.01
C LEU A 346 6.58 -6.40 -26.29
N GLY A 347 7.71 -6.02 -26.91
CA GLY A 347 8.18 -6.63 -28.17
C GLY A 347 7.37 -6.23 -29.40
N ARG A 348 6.50 -5.21 -29.29
CA ARG A 348 5.68 -4.68 -30.38
C ARG A 348 6.43 -3.57 -31.11
N ARG A 349 7.57 -3.92 -31.73
CA ARG A 349 8.26 -3.00 -32.64
C ARG A 349 7.40 -2.90 -33.91
N ASN A 350 6.75 -1.75 -34.12
CA ASN A 350 5.94 -1.34 -35.29
C ASN A 350 4.42 -1.24 -35.12
N ASP A 351 3.87 -1.37 -33.91
CA ASP A 351 2.51 -0.86 -33.66
C ASP A 351 2.60 0.67 -33.52
N ALA A 352 2.52 1.38 -34.65
CA ALA A 352 2.56 2.84 -34.67
C ALA A 352 1.55 3.43 -33.67
N PRO A 353 1.91 4.44 -32.86
CA PRO A 353 0.93 5.23 -32.12
C PRO A 353 0.04 5.92 -33.17
N GLY A 354 -1.16 5.40 -33.38
CA GLY A 354 -2.03 5.83 -34.48
C GLY A 354 -2.08 4.84 -35.64
N GLY A 355 -2.30 3.55 -35.38
CA GLY A 355 -3.03 2.74 -36.35
C GLY A 355 -4.25 3.55 -36.79
N LYS A 356 -4.38 3.82 -38.10
CA LYS A 356 -5.43 4.67 -38.66
C LYS A 356 -6.75 4.41 -37.93
N VAL A 357 -7.23 5.39 -37.16
CA VAL A 357 -8.61 5.36 -36.68
C VAL A 357 -9.47 5.57 -37.93
N ILE A 358 -9.93 4.48 -38.51
CA ILE A 358 -10.93 4.51 -39.58
C ILE A 358 -12.26 4.69 -38.87
N ILE A 359 -12.75 5.92 -38.85
CA ILE A 359 -14.12 6.21 -38.41
C ILE A 359 -15.03 5.66 -39.51
N PHE A 360 -15.91 4.72 -39.19
CA PHE A 360 -16.92 4.26 -40.13
C PHE A 360 -18.20 5.06 -39.93
N HIS A 361 -18.73 5.62 -41.01
CA HIS A 361 -20.09 6.16 -41.00
C HIS A 361 -21.03 5.05 -41.47
N CYS A 362 -21.93 4.63 -40.58
CA CYS A 362 -22.91 3.59 -40.86
C CYS A 362 -24.29 4.21 -41.07
N ILE A 363 -24.90 3.99 -42.24
CA ILE A 363 -26.31 4.31 -42.45
C ILE A 363 -27.14 3.07 -42.09
N ASN A 364 -28.11 3.23 -41.19
CA ASN A 364 -29.05 2.19 -40.75
C ASN A 364 -28.40 0.88 -40.26
N ASN A 365 -27.19 0.93 -39.69
CA ASN A 365 -26.44 -0.24 -39.20
C ASN A 365 -26.15 -1.35 -40.24
N LYS A 366 -26.32 -1.08 -41.54
CA LYS A 366 -26.14 -2.10 -42.59
C LYS A 366 -25.05 -1.76 -43.59
N GLU A 367 -24.77 -0.47 -43.80
CA GLU A 367 -23.73 -0.01 -44.73
C GLU A 367 -22.79 0.94 -44.02
N CYS A 368 -21.64 0.42 -43.61
CA CYS A 368 -20.57 1.17 -42.97
C CYS A 368 -19.46 1.43 -43.98
N GLN A 369 -19.22 2.69 -44.32
CA GLN A 369 -18.07 3.09 -45.14
C GLN A 369 -17.06 3.89 -44.33
N PRO A 370 -15.75 3.75 -44.62
CA PRO A 370 -14.74 4.58 -44.00
C PRO A 370 -15.02 6.06 -44.32
N TYR A 371 -15.19 6.86 -43.28
CA TYR A 371 -15.28 8.31 -43.35
C TYR A 371 -13.92 8.82 -43.86
N ARG A 372 -13.89 9.39 -45.06
CA ARG A 372 -12.66 9.89 -45.68
C ARG A 372 -12.16 11.14 -45.02
#